data_AF-A0AAW2WAA9-F1
#
_entry.id   AF-A0AAW2WAA9-F1
#
_cell.length_a   1.000
_cell.length_b   1.000
_cell.length_c   1.000
_cell.angle_alpha   90.00
_cell.angle_beta   90.00
_cell.angle_gamma   90.00
#
_symmetry.space_group_name_H-M   'P 1'
#
loop_
_entity.id
_entity.type
_entity.pdbx_description
1 polymer ?
#
loop_
_entity_poly.entity_id
_entity_poly.type
_entity_poly.pdbx_seq_one_letter_code
_entity_poly.pdbx_strand_id
1 'polypeptide(L)'
;MLRMSQIYAVPDRHIRYAAIKVFFCIKMIEGSSVQEHGVKMLSLEEKFKADLAKEKYIDVILQSLPPSFDSFIVNYNMNGFDKDLHELINMLVQYEATIGRGGFNLKSERQRGRTLEEEEG
;
A
#
# COMPACT_ATOMS: atom_id res chain seq x y z
N MET A 1 -35.61 -5.75 31.02
CA MET A 1 -34.29 -5.79 31.69
C MET A 1 -33.22 -5.94 30.61
N LEU A 2 -32.44 -4.89 30.31
CA LEU A 2 -31.35 -4.94 29.31
C LEU A 2 -30.11 -5.59 29.94
N ARG A 3 -29.51 -6.58 29.27
CA ARG A 3 -28.25 -7.23 29.67
C ARG A 3 -27.12 -6.19 29.63
N MET A 4 -26.35 -6.05 30.71
CA MET A 4 -25.15 -5.19 30.78
C MET A 4 -24.18 -5.39 29.62
N SER A 5 -24.12 -6.60 29.04
CA SER A 5 -23.31 -6.90 27.86
C SER A 5 -23.71 -6.14 26.59
N GLN A 6 -24.94 -5.62 26.48
CA GLN A 6 -25.36 -4.77 25.36
C GLN A 6 -24.98 -3.30 25.57
N ILE A 7 -24.77 -2.86 26.81
CA ILE A 7 -24.45 -1.46 27.13
C ILE A 7 -22.95 -1.18 26.92
N TYR A 8 -22.11 -2.21 27.09
CA TYR A 8 -20.66 -2.16 26.84
C TYR A 8 -20.22 -2.79 25.52
N ALA A 9 -21.16 -3.23 24.68
CA ALA A 9 -20.83 -3.62 23.33
C ALA A 9 -20.46 -2.36 22.55
N VAL A 10 -19.16 -2.08 22.40
CA VAL A 10 -18.69 -1.07 21.44
C VAL A 10 -19.30 -1.46 20.10
N PRO A 11 -20.19 -0.64 19.52
CA PRO A 11 -20.88 -1.05 18.31
C PRO A 11 -19.85 -1.32 17.23
N ASP A 12 -20.00 -2.41 16.51
CA ASP A 12 -19.11 -2.86 15.43
C ASP A 12 -18.76 -1.70 14.45
N ARG A 13 -19.72 -0.81 14.19
CA ARG A 13 -19.51 0.43 13.42
C ARG A 13 -18.41 1.35 13.98
N HIS A 14 -18.33 1.55 15.29
CA HIS A 14 -17.30 2.41 15.91
C HIS A 14 -15.91 1.79 15.80
N ILE A 15 -15.82 0.47 16.00
CA ILE A 15 -14.56 -0.27 15.83
C ILE A 15 -14.11 -0.16 14.39
N ARG A 16 -14.96 -0.50 13.42
CA ARG A 16 -14.66 -0.37 11.98
C ARG A 16 -14.27 1.04 11.59
N TYR A 17 -14.99 2.06 12.08
CA TYR A 17 -14.66 3.46 11.81
C TYR A 17 -13.27 3.84 12.35
N ALA A 18 -12.95 3.49 13.60
CA ALA A 18 -11.64 3.78 14.18
C ALA A 18 -10.52 3.08 13.40
N ALA A 19 -10.76 1.85 12.98
CA ALA A 19 -9.84 1.05 12.18
C ALA A 19 -9.55 1.68 10.80
N ILE A 20 -10.61 2.00 10.05
CA ILE A 20 -10.54 2.69 8.76
C ILE A 20 -9.86 4.05 8.94
N LYS A 21 -10.21 4.81 9.98
CA LYS A 21 -9.58 6.10 10.27
C LYS A 21 -8.06 5.95 10.46
N VAL A 22 -7.62 4.98 11.24
CA VAL A 22 -6.18 4.72 11.42
C VAL A 22 -5.54 4.40 10.08
N PHE A 23 -6.15 3.51 9.28
CA PHE A 23 -5.63 3.12 7.98
C PHE A 23 -5.42 4.32 7.03
N PHE A 24 -6.45 5.15 6.84
CA PHE A 24 -6.36 6.32 5.95
C PHE A 24 -5.49 7.47 6.49
N CYS A 25 -5.28 7.53 7.82
CA CYS A 25 -4.46 8.58 8.43
C CYS A 25 -2.97 8.20 8.59
N ILE A 26 -2.57 6.97 8.29
CA ILE A 26 -1.15 6.61 8.34
C ILE A 26 -0.41 7.33 7.22
N LYS A 27 0.62 8.07 7.61
CA LYS A 27 1.55 8.76 6.74
C LYS A 27 2.97 8.28 7.05
N MET A 28 3.74 8.06 6.00
CA MET A 28 5.16 7.80 6.09
C MET A 28 5.90 9.10 6.39
N ILE A 29 6.91 9.04 7.25
CA ILE A 29 7.70 10.21 7.61
C ILE A 29 8.79 10.40 6.55
N GLU A 30 9.07 11.64 6.16
CA GLU A 30 10.15 11.96 5.23
C GLU A 30 11.49 11.39 5.71
N GLY A 31 12.18 10.64 4.84
CA GLY A 31 13.45 9.96 5.16
C GLY A 31 13.34 8.72 6.05
N SER A 32 12.14 8.29 6.45
CA SER A 32 11.93 7.00 7.13
C SER A 32 11.91 5.83 6.15
N SER A 33 12.12 4.60 6.64
CA SER A 33 12.22 3.42 5.79
C SER A 33 10.89 3.05 5.13
N VAL A 34 10.90 2.97 3.79
CA VAL A 34 9.78 2.43 3.00
C VAL A 34 9.45 1.01 3.40
N GLN A 35 10.45 0.17 3.66
CA GLN A 35 10.23 -1.23 4.01
C GLN A 35 9.44 -1.37 5.32
N GLU A 36 9.81 -0.61 6.34
CA GLU A 36 9.08 -0.60 7.62
C GLU A 36 7.63 -0.14 7.44
N HIS A 37 7.45 0.94 6.67
CA HIS A 37 6.12 1.46 6.34
C HIS A 37 5.29 0.46 5.52
N GLY A 38 5.89 -0.22 4.55
CA GLY A 38 5.26 -1.24 3.72
C GLY A 38 4.78 -2.44 4.54
N VAL A 39 5.60 -2.94 5.47
CA VAL A 39 5.20 -4.00 6.41
C VAL A 39 4.01 -3.57 7.27
N LYS A 40 4.01 -2.32 7.74
CA LYS A 40 2.89 -1.76 8.49
C LYS A 40 1.61 -1.74 7.66
N MET A 41 1.68 -1.35 6.39
CA MET A 41 0.53 -1.32 5.48
C MET A 41 0.01 -2.73 5.16
N LEU A 42 0.90 -3.70 4.94
CA LEU A 42 0.53 -5.11 4.75
C LEU A 42 -0.22 -5.67 5.98
N SER A 43 0.27 -5.38 7.18
CA SER A 43 -0.40 -5.84 8.42
C SER A 43 -1.82 -5.28 8.56
N LEU A 44 -2.09 -4.10 7.99
CA LEU A 44 -3.41 -3.47 8.01
C LEU A 44 -4.29 -4.03 6.90
N GLU A 45 -3.73 -4.33 5.72
CA GLU A 45 -4.45 -5.05 4.68
C GLU A 45 -4.96 -6.39 5.19
N GLU A 46 -4.11 -7.20 5.82
CA GLU A 46 -4.53 -8.48 6.41
C GLU A 46 -5.68 -8.32 7.41
N LYS A 47 -5.64 -7.23 8.19
CA LYS A 47 -6.66 -6.92 9.19
C LYS A 47 -7.99 -6.46 8.59
N PHE A 48 -7.97 -5.80 7.43
CA PHE A 48 -9.15 -5.20 6.79
C PHE A 48 -9.54 -5.85 5.46
N LYS A 49 -8.93 -7.00 5.11
CA LYS A 49 -9.10 -7.67 3.82
C LYS A 49 -10.56 -7.97 3.45
N ALA A 50 -11.43 -8.14 4.44
CA ALA A 50 -12.86 -8.36 4.24
C ALA A 50 -13.66 -7.06 3.98
N ASP A 51 -13.11 -5.89 4.31
CA ASP A 51 -13.82 -4.60 4.32
C ASP A 51 -13.46 -3.69 3.14
N LEU A 52 -12.32 -3.92 2.47
CA LEU A 52 -11.82 -3.07 1.38
C LEU A 52 -11.33 -3.91 0.19
N ALA A 53 -11.58 -3.41 -1.02
CA ALA A 53 -11.05 -3.99 -2.25
C ALA A 53 -9.54 -3.73 -2.37
N LYS A 54 -8.81 -4.65 -3.01
CA LYS A 54 -7.34 -4.63 -3.14
C LYS A 54 -6.82 -3.31 -3.73
N GLU A 55 -7.52 -2.78 -4.72
CA GLU A 55 -7.17 -1.54 -5.42
C GLU A 55 -7.14 -0.34 -4.47
N LYS A 56 -8.02 -0.33 -3.46
CA LYS A 56 -8.07 0.75 -2.46
C LYS A 56 -6.85 0.76 -1.56
N TYR A 57 -6.17 -0.37 -1.36
CA TYR A 57 -4.95 -0.43 -0.55
C TYR A 57 -3.79 0.23 -1.26
N ILE A 58 -3.67 0.02 -2.57
CA ILE A 58 -2.65 0.67 -3.41
C ILE A 58 -2.81 2.20 -3.31
N ASP A 59 -4.03 2.71 -3.49
CA ASP A 59 -4.32 4.13 -3.38
C ASP A 59 -3.93 4.70 -2.01
N VAL A 60 -4.22 3.97 -0.93
CA VAL A 60 -3.87 4.41 0.43
C VAL A 60 -2.37 4.39 0.66
N ILE A 61 -1.64 3.38 0.15
CA ILE A 61 -0.18 3.39 0.21
C ILE A 61 0.36 4.60 -0.54
N LEU A 62 -0.04 4.83 -1.79
CA LEU A 62 0.43 5.97 -2.58
C LEU A 62 0.14 7.31 -1.89
N GLN A 63 -1.05 7.46 -1.29
CA GLN A 63 -1.43 8.66 -0.53
C GLN A 63 -0.63 8.84 0.76
N SER A 64 -0.09 7.76 1.32
CA SER A 64 0.66 7.80 2.58
C SER A 64 2.11 8.22 2.43
N LEU A 65 2.66 8.17 1.20
CA LEU A 65 4.04 8.51 0.91
C LEU A 65 4.31 10.00 1.11
N PRO A 66 5.56 10.37 1.44
CA PRO A 66 5.94 11.77 1.58
C PRO A 66 6.29 12.40 0.22
N PRO A 67 6.39 13.74 0.13
CA PRO A 67 6.56 14.45 -1.15
C PRO A 67 7.77 14.04 -2.00
N SER A 68 8.84 13.49 -1.39
CA SER A 68 9.99 12.96 -2.15
C SER A 68 9.63 11.82 -3.12
N PHE A 69 8.45 11.20 -2.96
CA PHE A 69 7.93 10.15 -3.82
C PHE A 69 6.96 10.68 -4.90
N ASP A 70 6.69 11.97 -4.99
CA ASP A 70 5.73 12.53 -5.97
C ASP A 70 6.03 12.11 -7.41
N SER A 71 7.32 12.09 -7.79
CA SER A 71 7.75 11.64 -9.13
C SER A 71 7.45 10.15 -9.37
N PHE A 72 7.59 9.31 -8.34
CA PHE A 72 7.18 7.90 -8.40
C PHE A 72 5.67 7.79 -8.60
N ILE A 73 4.87 8.53 -7.82
CA ILE A 73 3.40 8.48 -7.87
C ILE A 73 2.89 8.89 -9.25
N VAL A 74 3.38 10.01 -9.79
CA VAL A 74 3.02 10.48 -11.13
C VAL A 74 3.35 9.41 -12.18
N ASN A 75 4.55 8.83 -12.12
CA ASN A 75 4.93 7.80 -13.08
C ASN A 75 4.10 6.51 -12.90
N TYR A 76 3.82 6.07 -11.68
CA TYR A 76 3.01 4.90 -11.40
C TYR A 76 1.61 5.05 -11.99
N ASN A 77 0.95 6.17 -11.72
CA ASN A 77 -0.40 6.47 -12.21
C ASN A 77 -0.45 6.59 -13.73
N MET A 78 0.56 7.20 -14.36
CA MET A 78 0.60 7.37 -15.82
C MET A 78 0.82 6.06 -16.58
N ASN A 79 1.51 5.08 -15.99
CA ASN A 79 1.80 3.82 -16.68
C ASN A 79 0.70 2.76 -16.51
N GLY A 80 -0.35 3.03 -15.71
CA GLY A 80 -1.50 2.13 -15.56
C GLY A 80 -1.09 0.74 -15.06
N PHE A 81 -0.18 0.68 -14.09
CA PHE A 81 0.33 -0.57 -13.57
C PHE A 81 -0.77 -1.37 -12.85
N ASP A 82 -0.96 -2.63 -13.25
CA ASP A 82 -1.72 -3.62 -12.49
C ASP A 82 -0.73 -4.41 -11.63
N LYS A 83 -0.53 -3.96 -10.39
CA LYS A 83 0.45 -4.51 -9.47
C LYS A 83 -0.21 -4.92 -8.17
N ASP A 84 0.25 -6.01 -7.57
CA ASP A 84 -0.13 -6.33 -6.21
C ASP A 84 0.61 -5.47 -5.18
N LEU A 85 0.17 -5.57 -3.91
CA LEU A 85 0.71 -4.74 -2.83
C LEU A 85 2.19 -5.03 -2.56
N HIS A 86 2.62 -6.29 -2.67
CA HIS A 86 4.01 -6.67 -2.49
C HIS A 86 4.89 -6.14 -3.61
N GLU A 87 4.41 -6.23 -4.86
CA GLU A 87 5.11 -5.64 -6.00
C GLU A 87 5.26 -4.13 -5.86
N LEU A 88 4.19 -3.42 -5.45
CA LEU A 88 4.25 -1.98 -5.20
C LEU A 88 5.29 -1.64 -4.13
N ILE A 89 5.31 -2.36 -3.00
CA ILE A 89 6.28 -2.13 -1.93
C ILE A 89 7.71 -2.36 -2.43
N ASN A 90 7.95 -3.43 -3.20
CA ASN A 90 9.27 -3.69 -3.78
C ASN A 90 9.71 -2.56 -4.73
N MET A 91 8.82 -2.04 -5.57
CA MET A 91 9.11 -0.91 -6.45
C MET A 91 9.45 0.35 -5.64
N LEU A 92 8.73 0.60 -4.54
CA LEU A 92 9.01 1.74 -3.66
C LEU A 92 10.35 1.60 -2.93
N VAL A 93 10.72 0.40 -2.47
CA VAL A 93 12.03 0.13 -1.84
C VAL A 93 13.17 0.35 -2.82
N GLN A 94 13.00 -0.09 -4.07
CA GLN A 94 13.99 0.17 -5.10
C GLN A 94 14.07 1.68 -5.43
N TYR A 95 12.92 2.36 -5.51
CA TYR A 95 12.89 3.80 -5.70
C TYR A 95 13.62 4.52 -4.57
N GLU A 96 13.33 4.20 -3.30
CA GLU A 96 13.98 4.75 -2.10
C GLU A 96 15.51 4.66 -2.21
N ALA A 97 16.05 3.52 -2.63
CA ALA A 97 17.48 3.36 -2.83
C ALA A 97 18.04 4.34 -3.88
N THR A 98 17.27 4.71 -4.89
CA THR A 98 17.72 5.64 -5.95
C THR A 98 17.45 7.11 -5.65
N ILE A 99 16.67 7.43 -4.62
CA ILE A 99 16.42 8.81 -4.18
C ILE A 99 17.79 9.45 -3.84
N GLY A 100 18.17 10.48 -4.60
CA GLY A 100 19.48 11.15 -4.49
C GLY A 100 20.56 10.70 -5.47
N ARG A 101 20.34 9.64 -6.28
CA ARG A 101 21.31 9.12 -7.28
C ARG A 101 20.94 9.40 -8.74
N GLY A 102 19.87 10.13 -9.02
CA GLY A 102 19.58 10.64 -10.37
C GLY A 102 18.73 9.74 -11.28
N GLY A 103 17.93 8.82 -10.71
CA GLY A 103 16.74 8.31 -11.41
C GLY A 103 16.46 6.81 -11.24
N PHE A 104 15.27 6.50 -10.74
CA PHE A 104 14.64 5.19 -10.88
C PHE A 104 13.95 5.08 -12.24
N ASN A 105 14.17 4.00 -12.98
CA ASN A 105 13.44 3.75 -14.24
C ASN A 105 12.46 2.58 -14.08
N LEU A 106 11.20 2.92 -13.84
CA LEU A 106 10.08 1.98 -13.73
C LEU A 106 9.82 1.17 -15.02
N LYS A 107 10.33 1.61 -16.18
CA LYS A 107 10.11 0.94 -17.46
C LYS A 107 11.04 -0.27 -17.67
N SER A 108 12.18 -0.36 -17.00
CA SER A 108 13.11 -1.49 -17.16
C SER A 108 12.64 -2.78 -16.48
N GLU A 109 11.74 -2.71 -15.49
CA GLU A 109 11.15 -3.90 -14.84
C GLU A 109 10.09 -4.60 -15.70
N ARG A 110 9.60 -3.95 -16.77
CA ARG A 110 8.53 -4.43 -17.66
C ARG A 110 8.86 -5.77 -18.36
N GLN A 111 10.12 -6.19 -18.38
CA GLN A 111 10.57 -7.43 -19.03
C GLN A 111 10.78 -8.60 -18.06
N ARG A 112 10.71 -8.40 -16.74
CA ARG A 112 11.07 -9.45 -15.79
C ARG A 112 9.90 -10.36 -15.37
N GLY A 113 8.66 -9.91 -15.57
CA GLY A 113 7.45 -10.64 -15.17
C GLY A 113 6.66 -11.29 -16.32
N ARG A 114 7.22 -11.38 -17.53
CA ARG A 114 6.50 -11.88 -18.73
C ARG A 114 7.14 -13.13 -19.36
N THR A 115 7.86 -13.94 -18.58
CA THR A 115 8.67 -15.06 -19.11
C THR A 115 8.28 -16.44 -18.59
N LEU A 116 7.04 -16.67 -18.13
CA LEU A 116 6.64 -17.99 -17.60
C LEU A 116 5.35 -18.59 -18.18
N GLU A 117 4.79 -18.05 -19.27
CA GLU A 117 3.59 -18.65 -19.89
C GLU A 117 3.74 -18.98 -21.39
N GLU A 118 4.96 -19.02 -21.92
CA GLU A 118 5.20 -19.45 -23.32
C GLU A 118 6.16 -20.65 -23.42
N GLU A 119 6.02 -21.67 -22.57
CA GLU A 119 6.56 -23.01 -22.87
C GLU A 119 5.69 -24.11 -22.23
N GLU A 120 4.49 -24.33 -22.74
CA GLU A 120 3.92 -25.69 -22.84
C GLU A 120 3.14 -25.78 -24.16
N GLY A 121 3.83 -26.31 -25.17
CA GLY A 121 3.25 -26.82 -26.42
C GLY A 121 3.19 -28.35 -26.39
#